data_AF-A0A9Q5HS17-F1
#
_entry.id   AF-A0A9Q5HS17-F1
#
_cell.length_a   1.000
_cell.length_b   1.000
_cell.length_c   1.000
_cell.angle_alpha   90.00
_cell.angle_beta   90.00
_cell.angle_gamma   90.00
#
_symmetry.space_group_name_H-M   'P 1'
#
loop_
_entity.id
_entity.type
_entity.pdbx_description
1 polymer ?
#
loop_
_entity_poly.entity_id
_entity_poly.type
_entity_poly.pdbx_seq_one_letter_code
_entity_poly.pdbx_strand_id
1 'polypeptide(L)'
;MSYYQTLHVLSDTSSDFAAVVKTAEIELCAKVALASLLFYYTITTTDKEIKYFWHTPSRHVSIVFFLNRHVGLVSIFISIQRTSITWIHSIADWATVLAIDYILLIRVLALLNQDIRLRSVLSILLALEASLRLAFMIVAVRAEIEEQKHLPEITACVEQSKCSQRTLETAYWIAPATFQIILLILVLYKSVDYWRSSKGFKGFHLVEVLVRDQVIYFMVTCVEWNNGGARKFEPFVPAWKYAIDQS
;
A
#
# COMPACT_ATOMS: atom_id res chain seq x y z
N MET A 1 -20.47 46.65 17.83
CA MET A 1 -20.66 45.41 17.05
C MET A 1 -19.35 44.59 16.92
N SER A 2 -18.48 44.52 17.94
CA SER A 2 -17.08 44.08 17.73
C SER A 2 -16.50 43.08 18.76
N TYR A 3 -17.27 42.60 19.74
CA TYR A 3 -16.79 41.60 20.71
C TYR A 3 -17.45 40.22 20.55
N TYR A 4 -18.73 40.18 20.18
CA TYR A 4 -19.44 38.92 19.93
C TYR A 4 -18.90 38.15 18.73
N GLN A 5 -18.39 38.84 17.70
CA GLN A 5 -17.88 38.20 16.49
C GLN A 5 -16.52 37.52 16.73
N THR A 6 -15.66 38.10 17.58
CA THR A 6 -14.36 37.51 17.95
C THR A 6 -14.54 36.30 18.89
N LEU A 7 -15.51 36.35 19.81
CA LEU A 7 -15.82 35.23 20.69
C LEU A 7 -16.38 34.02 19.92
N HIS A 8 -17.16 34.23 18.86
CA HIS A 8 -17.67 33.14 18.03
C HIS A 8 -16.54 32.42 17.27
N VAL A 9 -15.61 33.18 16.69
CA VAL A 9 -14.44 32.61 15.97
C VAL A 9 -13.54 31.80 16.92
N LEU A 10 -13.33 32.27 18.15
CA LEU A 10 -12.54 31.52 19.15
C LEU A 10 -13.25 30.23 19.62
N SER A 11 -14.58 30.25 19.73
CA SER A 11 -15.36 29.05 20.08
C SER A 11 -15.29 28.00 18.97
N ASP A 12 -15.44 28.41 17.71
CA ASP A 12 -15.40 27.50 16.56
C ASP A 12 -14.02 26.84 16.44
N THR A 13 -12.94 27.63 16.53
CA THR A 13 -11.55 27.10 16.48
C THR A 13 -11.22 26.12 17.61
N SER A 14 -11.79 26.29 18.81
CA SER A 14 -11.57 25.35 19.92
C SER A 14 -12.23 24.00 19.67
N SER A 15 -13.39 23.97 19.03
CA SER A 15 -14.11 22.73 18.71
C SER A 15 -13.41 21.93 17.61
N ASP A 16 -12.92 22.61 16.58
CA ASP A 16 -12.15 22.01 15.49
C ASP A 16 -10.83 21.42 16.00
N PHE A 17 -10.13 22.15 16.89
CA PHE A 17 -8.89 21.66 17.49
C PHE A 17 -9.10 20.38 18.30
N ALA A 18 -10.17 20.30 19.10
CA ALA A 18 -10.50 19.12 19.87
C ALA A 18 -10.82 17.90 18.97
N ALA A 19 -11.49 18.11 17.83
CA ALA A 19 -11.77 17.05 16.86
C ALA A 19 -10.48 16.52 16.21
N VAL A 20 -9.55 17.41 15.84
CA VAL A 20 -8.25 17.04 15.27
C VAL A 20 -7.41 16.25 16.27
N VAL A 21 -7.34 16.68 17.53
CA VAL A 21 -6.60 15.96 18.59
C VAL A 21 -7.17 14.56 18.79
N LYS A 22 -8.50 14.42 18.92
CA LYS A 22 -9.15 13.11 19.06
C LYS A 22 -8.86 12.19 17.87
N THR A 23 -8.89 12.74 16.65
CA THR A 23 -8.62 11.96 15.44
C THR A 23 -7.19 11.41 15.41
N ALA A 24 -6.21 12.23 15.81
CA ALA A 24 -4.81 11.83 15.90
C ALA A 24 -4.56 10.77 16.99
N GLU A 25 -5.23 10.89 18.14
CA GLU A 25 -5.15 9.88 19.21
C GLU A 25 -5.71 8.52 18.76
N ILE A 26 -6.87 8.52 18.11
CA ILE A 26 -7.49 7.29 17.58
C ILE A 26 -6.56 6.62 16.54
N GLU A 27 -5.94 7.41 15.66
CA GLU A 27 -5.00 6.88 14.67
C GLU A 27 -3.76 6.26 15.33
N LEU A 28 -3.18 6.92 16.33
CA LEU A 28 -2.05 6.38 17.07
C LEU A 28 -2.43 5.08 17.79
N CYS A 29 -3.57 5.04 18.47
CA CYS A 29 -4.08 3.84 19.11
C CYS A 29 -4.28 2.70 18.10
N ALA A 30 -4.86 3.00 16.93
CA ALA A 30 -5.05 2.03 15.85
C ALA A 30 -3.71 1.49 15.33
N LYS A 31 -2.71 2.35 15.11
CA LYS A 31 -1.37 1.94 14.67
C LYS A 31 -0.67 1.08 15.71
N VAL A 32 -0.73 1.45 16.99
CA VAL A 32 -0.13 0.67 18.08
C VAL A 32 -0.84 -0.69 18.24
N ALA A 33 -2.17 -0.72 18.15
CA ALA A 33 -2.93 -1.97 18.19
C ALA A 33 -2.57 -2.89 17.01
N LEU A 34 -2.49 -2.34 15.79
CA LEU A 34 -2.08 -3.07 14.60
C LEU A 34 -0.63 -3.58 14.71
N ALA A 35 0.29 -2.74 15.18
CA ALA A 35 1.68 -3.13 15.46
C ALA A 35 1.74 -4.32 16.42
N SER A 36 0.99 -4.22 17.53
CA SER A 36 0.94 -5.25 18.57
C SER A 36 0.36 -6.57 18.02
N LEU A 37 -0.71 -6.49 17.24
CA LEU A 37 -1.34 -7.64 16.61
C LEU A 37 -0.39 -8.33 15.60
N LEU A 38 0.25 -7.54 14.73
CA LEU A 38 1.20 -8.07 13.74
C LEU A 38 2.44 -8.65 14.41
N PHE A 39 2.92 -8.03 15.49
CA PHE A 39 4.05 -8.53 16.25
C PHE A 39 3.70 -9.84 16.95
N TYR A 40 2.54 -9.92 17.60
CA TYR A 40 2.02 -11.14 18.21
C TYR A 40 1.83 -12.26 17.17
N TYR A 41 1.21 -11.94 16.04
CA TYR A 41 1.04 -12.88 14.92
C TYR A 41 2.40 -13.37 14.39
N THR A 42 3.38 -12.47 14.31
CA THR A 42 4.73 -12.82 13.87
C THR A 42 5.39 -13.79 14.84
N ILE A 43 5.38 -13.50 16.14
CA ILE A 43 5.95 -14.41 17.14
C ILE A 43 5.27 -15.79 17.08
N THR A 44 3.94 -15.84 17.13
CA THR A 44 3.19 -17.10 17.20
C THR A 44 3.32 -17.98 15.95
N THR A 45 3.63 -17.40 14.81
CA THR A 45 3.80 -18.17 13.56
C THR A 45 5.26 -18.55 13.29
N THR A 46 6.25 -17.88 13.90
CA THR A 46 7.69 -18.06 13.62
C THR A 46 8.17 -19.49 13.87
N ASP A 47 7.64 -20.22 14.85
CA ASP A 47 8.05 -21.62 15.11
C ASP A 47 7.69 -22.55 13.94
N LYS A 48 6.49 -22.38 13.37
CA LYS A 48 6.05 -23.08 12.16
C LYS A 48 6.89 -22.63 10.97
N GLU A 49 7.15 -21.32 10.93
CA GLU A 49 8.15 -20.59 10.12
C GLU A 49 9.41 -21.40 9.85
N ILE A 50 10.14 -21.54 10.95
CA ILE A 50 11.45 -22.16 11.02
C ILE A 50 11.33 -23.65 10.65
N LYS A 51 10.32 -24.34 11.17
CA LYS A 51 10.15 -25.78 10.90
C LYS A 51 9.94 -26.08 9.41
N TYR A 52 9.13 -25.29 8.71
CA TYR A 52 8.76 -25.57 7.32
C TYR A 52 9.69 -24.90 6.29
N PHE A 53 10.10 -23.65 6.55
CA PHE A 53 10.85 -22.86 5.55
C PHE A 53 12.36 -22.87 5.76
N TRP A 54 12.87 -23.02 6.99
CA TRP A 54 14.32 -22.93 7.22
C TRP A 54 15.05 -24.23 6.91
N HIS A 55 14.35 -25.36 7.00
CA HIS A 55 14.97 -26.67 6.77
C HIS A 55 15.18 -26.99 5.27
N THR A 56 14.53 -26.25 4.36
CA THR A 56 14.59 -26.52 2.91
C THR A 56 15.40 -25.41 2.22
N PRO A 57 16.50 -25.74 1.51
CA PRO A 57 17.46 -24.76 1.00
C PRO A 57 17.03 -24.00 -0.28
N SER A 58 15.80 -23.47 -0.32
CA SER A 58 15.40 -22.55 -1.41
C SER A 58 15.69 -21.10 -1.03
N ARG A 59 16.90 -20.64 -1.34
CA ARG A 59 17.44 -19.35 -0.86
C ARG A 59 16.61 -18.12 -1.25
N HIS A 60 16.02 -18.07 -2.45
CA HIS A 60 15.41 -16.83 -2.93
C HIS A 60 13.99 -16.58 -2.41
N VAL A 61 13.11 -17.58 -2.49
CA VAL A 61 11.70 -17.42 -2.08
C VAL A 61 11.60 -17.15 -0.58
N SER A 62 12.43 -17.83 0.23
CA SER A 62 12.48 -17.60 1.67
C SER A 62 12.90 -16.18 2.01
N ILE A 63 13.91 -15.61 1.35
CA ILE A 63 14.33 -14.22 1.60
C ILE A 63 13.20 -13.24 1.30
N VAL A 64 12.53 -13.38 0.15
CA VAL A 64 11.46 -12.44 -0.20
C VAL A 64 10.27 -12.58 0.74
N PHE A 65 9.94 -13.80 1.15
CA PHE A 65 8.93 -14.03 2.19
C PHE A 65 9.29 -13.33 3.50
N PHE A 66 10.55 -13.46 3.96
CA PHE A 66 11.04 -12.80 5.16
C PHE A 66 10.98 -11.27 5.05
N LEU A 67 11.41 -10.72 3.92
CA LEU A 67 11.35 -9.28 3.67
C LEU A 67 9.91 -8.77 3.70
N ASN A 68 8.99 -9.38 2.95
CA ASN A 68 7.58 -8.96 2.95
C ASN A 68 6.99 -8.95 4.37
N ARG A 69 7.33 -9.95 5.17
CA ARG A 69 6.83 -10.11 6.54
C ARG A 69 7.40 -9.07 7.51
N HIS A 70 8.70 -8.78 7.43
CA HIS A 70 9.35 -7.88 8.40
C HIS A 70 9.30 -6.41 7.98
N VAL A 71 9.23 -6.11 6.68
CA VAL A 71 9.14 -4.73 6.18
C VAL A 71 7.85 -4.06 6.67
N GLY A 72 6.72 -4.77 6.69
CA GLY A 72 5.46 -4.22 7.23
C GLY A 72 5.55 -3.87 8.71
N LEU A 73 6.16 -4.74 9.53
CA LEU A 73 6.42 -4.45 10.94
C LEU A 73 7.32 -3.24 11.10
N VAL A 74 8.45 -3.22 10.37
CA VAL A 74 9.43 -2.12 10.41
C VAL A 74 8.77 -0.80 10.01
N SER A 75 7.92 -0.79 8.98
CA SER A 75 7.18 0.41 8.55
C SER A 75 6.31 0.99 9.67
N ILE A 76 5.57 0.14 10.39
CA ILE A 76 4.72 0.59 11.50
C ILE A 76 5.55 1.12 12.67
N PHE A 77 6.66 0.45 13.01
CA PHE A 77 7.57 0.94 14.05
C PHE A 77 8.16 2.31 13.71
N ILE A 78 8.55 2.52 12.45
CA ILE A 78 9.03 3.82 11.97
C ILE A 78 7.89 4.84 12.03
N SER A 79 6.63 4.45 11.74
CA SER A 79 5.48 5.38 11.76
C SER A 79 5.14 5.88 13.16
N ILE A 80 5.43 5.08 14.18
CA ILE A 80 5.23 5.47 15.59
C ILE A 80 6.32 6.47 16.04
N GLN A 81 7.51 6.43 15.46
CA GLN A 81 8.57 7.39 15.79
C GLN A 81 8.26 8.75 15.14
N ARG A 82 7.87 9.75 15.95
CA ARG A 82 7.55 11.11 15.48
C ARG A 82 8.70 11.83 14.76
N THR A 83 9.92 11.34 14.89
CA THR A 83 11.15 11.91 14.28
C THR A 83 11.52 11.28 12.95
N SER A 84 10.65 10.43 12.39
CA SER A 84 10.97 9.67 11.19
C SER A 84 11.17 10.57 9.98
N ILE A 85 12.27 10.30 9.28
CA ILE A 85 12.61 11.02 8.07
C ILE A 85 11.64 10.57 6.97
N THR A 86 10.94 11.52 6.35
CA THR A 86 9.86 11.27 5.38
C THR A 86 10.23 10.28 4.28
N TRP A 87 11.48 10.31 3.80
CA TRP A 87 11.97 9.39 2.78
C TRP A 87 11.98 7.91 3.21
N ILE A 88 12.17 7.62 4.50
CA ILE A 88 12.15 6.24 5.00
C ILE A 88 10.75 5.65 4.87
N HIS A 89 9.71 6.45 5.16
CA HIS A 89 8.33 6.05 4.94
C HIS A 89 8.05 5.75 3.47
N SER A 90 8.45 6.64 2.57
CA SER A 90 8.26 6.45 1.13
C SER A 90 8.94 5.19 0.60
N ILE A 91 10.15 4.87 1.10
CA ILE A 91 10.86 3.64 0.73
C ILE A 91 10.15 2.41 1.30
N ALA A 92 9.71 2.45 2.56
CA ALA A 92 9.01 1.34 3.18
C ALA A 92 7.70 1.04 2.44
N ASP A 93 6.91 2.08 2.13
CA ASP A 93 5.67 1.94 1.38
C ASP A 93 5.93 1.37 -0.02
N TRP A 94 6.90 1.91 -0.75
CA TRP A 94 7.30 1.35 -2.05
C TRP A 94 7.71 -0.12 -1.96
N ALA A 95 8.50 -0.48 -0.96
CA ALA A 95 8.95 -1.85 -0.76
C ALA A 95 7.79 -2.79 -0.41
N THR A 96 6.82 -2.35 0.41
CA THR A 96 5.64 -3.17 0.75
C THR A 96 4.78 -3.43 -0.47
N VAL A 97 4.48 -2.42 -1.29
CA VAL A 97 3.63 -2.63 -2.47
C VAL A 97 4.35 -3.53 -3.48
N LEU A 98 5.66 -3.33 -3.70
CA LEU A 98 6.45 -4.22 -4.56
C LEU A 98 6.46 -5.67 -4.05
N ALA A 99 6.51 -5.87 -2.74
CA ALA A 99 6.47 -7.20 -2.14
C ALA A 99 5.09 -7.87 -2.32
N ILE A 100 4.00 -7.11 -2.20
CA ILE A 100 2.64 -7.59 -2.49
C ILE A 100 2.54 -8.01 -3.96
N ASP A 101 2.94 -7.13 -4.89
CA ASP A 101 2.89 -7.40 -6.33
C ASP A 101 3.72 -8.64 -6.70
N TYR A 102 4.88 -8.83 -6.05
CA TYR A 102 5.71 -10.02 -6.21
C TYR A 102 5.06 -11.30 -5.68
N ILE A 103 4.37 -11.26 -4.53
CA ILE A 103 3.66 -12.42 -3.99
C ILE A 103 2.50 -12.83 -4.91
N LEU A 104 1.74 -11.86 -5.40
CA LEU A 104 0.67 -12.08 -6.36
C LEU A 104 1.25 -12.71 -7.64
N LEU A 105 2.37 -12.20 -8.13
CA LEU A 105 3.08 -12.77 -9.27
C LEU A 105 3.48 -14.24 -9.02
N ILE A 106 4.09 -14.57 -7.88
CA ILE A 106 4.46 -15.96 -7.56
C ILE A 106 3.23 -16.87 -7.59
N ARG A 107 2.12 -16.43 -7.00
CA ARG A 107 0.88 -17.22 -6.96
C ARG A 107 0.33 -17.47 -8.36
N VAL A 108 0.34 -16.45 -9.21
CA VAL A 108 -0.08 -16.55 -10.62
C VAL A 108 0.86 -17.52 -11.37
N LEU A 109 2.17 -17.41 -11.17
CA LEU A 109 3.15 -18.31 -11.81
C LEU A 109 3.01 -19.76 -11.37
N ALA A 110 2.66 -20.00 -10.11
CA ALA A 110 2.36 -21.34 -9.60
C ALA A 110 1.11 -21.92 -10.29
N LEU A 111 0.10 -21.09 -10.55
CA LEU A 111 -1.12 -21.50 -11.25
C LEU A 111 -0.89 -21.77 -12.75
N LEU A 112 0.01 -21.03 -13.41
CA LEU A 112 0.24 -21.12 -14.85
C LEU A 112 1.21 -22.23 -15.28
N ASN A 113 1.40 -23.26 -14.45
CA ASN A 113 2.25 -24.43 -14.76
C ASN A 113 3.67 -24.06 -15.25
N GLN A 114 4.23 -22.98 -14.70
CA GLN A 114 5.64 -22.56 -14.88
C GLN A 114 6.16 -22.41 -16.32
N ASP A 115 5.37 -21.89 -17.26
CA ASP A 115 5.91 -21.52 -18.57
C ASP A 115 7.03 -20.49 -18.45
N ILE A 116 8.26 -20.89 -18.82
CA ILE A 116 9.48 -20.08 -18.66
C ILE A 116 9.40 -18.73 -19.38
N ARG A 117 8.69 -18.68 -20.52
CA ARG A 117 8.54 -17.46 -21.33
C ARG A 117 7.66 -16.45 -20.61
N LEU A 118 6.52 -16.91 -20.12
CA LEU A 118 5.57 -16.06 -19.41
C LEU A 118 6.15 -15.57 -18.08
N ARG A 119 6.89 -16.45 -17.39
CA ARG A 119 7.66 -16.08 -16.20
C ARG A 119 8.62 -14.94 -16.47
N SER A 120 9.41 -15.02 -17.55
CA SER A 120 10.34 -13.95 -17.91
C SER A 120 9.61 -12.66 -18.27
N VAL A 121 8.54 -12.73 -19.06
CA VAL A 121 7.75 -11.53 -19.46
C VAL A 121 7.16 -10.82 -18.24
N LEU A 122 6.49 -11.57 -17.34
CA LEU A 122 5.89 -10.98 -16.15
C LEU A 122 6.94 -10.43 -15.18
N SER A 123 8.09 -11.09 -15.06
CA SER A 123 9.19 -10.59 -14.24
C SER A 123 9.79 -9.29 -14.79
N ILE A 124 9.91 -9.15 -16.11
CA ILE A 124 10.36 -7.92 -16.75
C ILE A 124 9.34 -6.80 -16.54
N LEU A 125 8.05 -7.13 -16.66
CA LEU A 125 6.97 -6.16 -16.44
C LEU A 125 6.96 -5.64 -15.00
N LEU A 126 7.12 -6.52 -14.01
CA LEU A 126 7.25 -6.13 -12.60
C LEU A 126 8.50 -5.28 -12.35
N ALA A 127 9.63 -5.62 -12.97
CA ALA A 127 10.87 -4.82 -12.85
C ALA A 127 10.71 -3.43 -13.46
N LEU A 128 10.05 -3.33 -14.61
CA LEU A 128 9.74 -2.07 -15.27
C LEU A 128 8.84 -1.20 -14.38
N GLU A 129 7.78 -1.79 -13.84
CA GLU A 129 6.89 -1.12 -12.91
C GLU A 129 7.63 -0.61 -11.65
N ALA A 130 8.44 -1.46 -11.02
CA ALA A 130 9.23 -1.10 -9.86
C ALA A 130 10.16 0.09 -10.16
N SER A 131 10.80 0.09 -11.33
CA SER A 131 11.69 1.16 -11.78
C SER A 131 10.93 2.47 -12.04
N LEU A 132 9.75 2.41 -12.65
CA LEU A 132 8.91 3.59 -12.89
C LEU A 132 8.50 4.24 -11.55
N ARG A 133 8.03 3.44 -10.59
CA ARG A 133 7.66 3.96 -9.27
C ARG A 133 8.85 4.55 -8.51
N LEU A 134 10.01 3.91 -8.60
CA LEU A 134 11.23 4.43 -8.00
C LEU A 134 11.61 5.79 -8.62
N ALA A 135 11.48 5.94 -9.94
CA ALA A 135 11.73 7.21 -10.61
C ALA A 135 10.77 8.31 -10.14
N PHE A 136 9.46 8.03 -10.03
CA PHE A 136 8.48 8.98 -9.48
C PHE A 136 8.81 9.38 -8.04
N MET A 137 9.21 8.43 -7.20
CA MET A 137 9.62 8.70 -5.81
C MET A 137 10.83 9.63 -5.75
N ILE A 138 11.85 9.41 -6.59
CA ILE A 138 13.05 10.27 -6.64
C ILE A 138 12.67 11.70 -7.05
N VAL A 139 11.77 11.86 -8.02
CA VAL A 139 11.27 13.18 -8.44
C VAL A 139 10.50 13.86 -7.30
N ALA A 140 9.64 13.13 -6.60
CA ALA A 140 8.88 13.66 -5.47
C ALA A 140 9.81 14.13 -4.33
N VAL A 141 10.78 13.32 -3.93
CA VAL A 141 11.76 13.68 -2.89
C VAL A 141 12.61 14.90 -3.30
N ARG A 142 12.97 15.01 -4.59
CA ARG A 142 13.72 16.19 -5.08
C ARG A 142 12.89 17.47 -4.98
N ALA A 143 11.60 17.41 -5.32
CA ALA A 143 10.71 18.56 -5.23
C ALA A 143 10.59 19.07 -3.78
N GLU A 144 10.48 18.18 -2.80
CA GLU A 144 10.44 18.55 -1.37
C GLU A 144 11.72 19.25 -0.90
N ILE A 145 12.89 18.77 -1.34
CA ILE A 145 14.19 19.36 -0.96
C ILE A 145 14.37 20.77 -1.55
N GLU A 146 13.87 21.01 -2.77
CA GLU A 146 13.96 22.33 -3.40
C GLU A 146 13.08 23.37 -2.71
N GLU A 147 11.89 22.96 -2.23
CA GLU A 147 10.98 23.81 -1.48
C GLU A 147 11.61 24.28 -0.15
N GLN A 148 12.32 23.39 0.57
CA GLN A 148 12.99 23.75 1.83
C GLN A 148 14.13 24.77 1.68
N LYS A 149 14.76 24.85 0.50
CA LYS A 149 15.86 25.79 0.25
C LYS A 149 15.37 27.23 0.00
N HIS A 150 14.08 27.44 -0.25
CA HIS A 150 13.48 28.73 -0.58
C HIS A 150 12.70 29.33 0.61
N LEU A 151 13.38 29.69 1.71
CA LEU A 151 12.83 30.55 2.76
C LEU A 151 13.94 31.43 3.38
N PRO A 152 13.69 32.71 3.74
CA PRO A 152 12.91 33.77 3.07
C PRO A 152 13.79 35.03 2.80
N GLU A 153 13.43 35.90 1.86
CA GLU A 153 13.03 37.25 2.29
C GLU A 153 11.82 37.82 1.55
N ILE A 154 11.29 37.17 0.52
CA ILE A 154 10.13 37.71 -0.22
C ILE A 154 9.02 36.68 -0.31
N THR A 155 7.99 36.91 0.50
CA THR A 155 6.71 36.20 0.49
C THR A 155 5.91 36.57 -0.76
N ALA A 156 6.38 36.16 -1.93
CA ALA A 156 5.53 36.15 -3.12
C ALA A 156 4.56 34.98 -2.99
N CYS A 157 3.26 35.25 -2.94
CA CYS A 157 2.23 34.25 -3.15
C CYS A 157 2.32 33.76 -4.60
N VAL A 158 3.29 32.87 -4.88
CA VAL A 158 3.29 32.11 -6.12
C VAL A 158 2.12 31.15 -5.99
N GLU A 159 1.12 31.34 -6.83
CA GLU A 159 0.01 30.42 -7.00
C GLU A 159 0.57 29.09 -7.56
N GLN A 160 1.12 28.29 -6.67
CA GLN A 160 1.67 26.98 -6.97
C GLN A 160 0.56 26.14 -7.60
N SER A 161 0.81 25.72 -8.83
CA SER A 161 -0.12 25.03 -9.70
C SER A 161 -0.48 23.65 -9.11
N LYS A 162 -1.49 23.65 -8.23
CA LYS A 162 -2.13 22.43 -7.66
C LYS A 162 -2.49 21.37 -8.73
N CYS A 163 -2.61 21.77 -9.99
CA CYS A 163 -2.85 20.86 -11.13
C CYS A 163 -1.69 19.88 -11.41
N SER A 164 -0.43 20.25 -11.15
CA SER A 164 0.71 19.38 -11.49
C SER A 164 0.79 18.17 -10.55
N GLN A 165 0.64 18.39 -9.23
CA GLN A 165 0.79 17.34 -8.23
C GLN A 165 -0.28 16.25 -8.35
N ARG A 166 -1.55 16.62 -8.55
CA ARG A 166 -2.65 15.64 -8.70
C ARG A 166 -2.45 14.71 -9.90
N THR A 167 -1.84 15.25 -10.97
CA THR A 167 -1.54 14.48 -12.19
C THR A 167 -0.43 13.46 -11.93
N LEU A 168 0.61 13.84 -11.19
CA LEU A 168 1.70 12.94 -10.80
C LEU A 168 1.23 11.82 -9.86
N GLU A 169 0.38 12.14 -8.88
CA GLU A 169 -0.22 11.15 -7.98
C GLU A 169 -1.07 10.14 -8.76
N THR A 170 -1.90 10.62 -9.69
CA THR A 170 -2.71 9.74 -10.54
C THR A 170 -1.82 8.85 -11.41
N ALA A 171 -0.78 9.42 -12.04
CA ALA A 171 0.15 8.67 -12.87
C ALA A 171 0.91 7.59 -12.09
N TYR A 172 1.27 7.87 -10.83
CA TYR A 172 1.95 6.92 -9.94
C TYR A 172 1.12 5.65 -9.72
N TRP A 173 -0.20 5.76 -9.60
CA TRP A 173 -1.10 4.63 -9.35
C TRP A 173 -1.48 3.82 -10.59
N ILE A 174 -1.37 4.39 -11.79
CA ILE A 174 -1.74 3.71 -13.04
C ILE A 174 -0.84 2.49 -13.30
N ALA A 175 0.46 2.59 -13.01
CA ALA A 175 1.39 1.48 -13.19
C ALA A 175 1.01 0.22 -12.37
N PRO A 176 0.80 0.28 -11.03
CA PRO A 176 0.24 -0.81 -10.23
C PRO A 176 -1.04 -1.39 -10.78
N ALA A 177 -2.00 -0.51 -11.06
CA ALA A 177 -3.34 -0.95 -11.45
C ALA A 177 -3.27 -1.72 -12.76
N THR A 178 -2.47 -1.25 -13.71
CA THR A 178 -2.28 -1.91 -15.00
C THR A 178 -1.64 -3.30 -14.82
N PHE A 179 -0.59 -3.42 -14.01
CA PHE A 179 0.04 -4.71 -13.74
C PHE A 179 -0.92 -5.70 -13.07
N GLN A 180 -1.68 -5.25 -12.08
CA GLN A 180 -2.66 -6.08 -11.37
C GLN A 180 -3.81 -6.53 -12.27
N ILE A 181 -4.28 -5.67 -13.19
CA ILE A 181 -5.28 -6.04 -14.20
C ILE A 181 -4.72 -7.14 -15.12
N ILE A 182 -3.47 -7.02 -15.56
CA ILE A 182 -2.82 -8.06 -16.39
C ILE A 182 -2.77 -9.39 -15.65
N LEU A 183 -2.36 -9.39 -14.36
CA LEU A 183 -2.35 -10.60 -13.54
C LEU A 183 -3.77 -11.19 -13.36
N LEU A 184 -4.77 -10.35 -13.10
CA LEU A 184 -6.16 -10.77 -12.95
C LEU A 184 -6.68 -11.43 -14.24
N ILE A 185 -6.43 -10.82 -15.40
CA ILE A 185 -6.83 -11.38 -16.70
C ILE A 185 -6.17 -12.75 -16.93
N LEU A 186 -4.88 -12.90 -16.62
CA LEU A 186 -4.17 -14.17 -16.77
C LEU A 186 -4.73 -15.26 -15.85
N VAL A 187 -5.04 -14.93 -14.60
CA VAL A 187 -5.66 -15.87 -13.65
C VAL A 187 -7.04 -16.28 -14.13
N LEU A 188 -7.88 -15.33 -14.57
CA LEU A 188 -9.22 -15.63 -15.08
C LEU A 188 -9.15 -16.49 -16.34
N TYR A 189 -8.28 -16.14 -17.29
CA TYR A 189 -8.05 -16.91 -18.51
C TYR A 189 -7.69 -18.36 -18.18
N LYS A 190 -6.72 -18.56 -17.27
CA LYS A 190 -6.27 -19.89 -16.89
C LYS A 190 -7.33 -20.66 -16.09
N SER A 191 -8.11 -19.97 -15.27
CA SER A 191 -9.23 -20.56 -14.52
C SER A 191 -10.30 -21.11 -15.46
N VAL A 192 -10.61 -20.38 -16.56
CA VAL A 192 -11.55 -20.85 -17.60
C VAL A 192 -10.99 -22.06 -18.36
N ASP A 193 -9.70 -22.07 -18.67
CA ASP A 193 -9.01 -23.20 -19.31
C ASP A 193 -9.06 -24.47 -18.43
N TYR A 194 -8.79 -24.33 -17.13
CA TYR A 194 -8.95 -25.41 -16.15
C TYR A 194 -10.39 -25.88 -16.05
N TRP A 195 -11.35 -24.96 -16.02
CA TRP A 195 -12.78 -25.29 -16.00
C TRP A 195 -13.21 -26.15 -17.19
N ARG A 196 -12.73 -25.82 -18.39
CA ARG A 196 -13.04 -26.59 -19.61
C ARG A 196 -12.37 -27.97 -19.64
N SER A 197 -11.15 -28.06 -19.11
CA SER A 197 -10.33 -29.28 -19.18
C SER A 197 -10.70 -30.32 -18.11
N SER A 198 -11.20 -29.88 -16.96
CA SER A 198 -11.57 -30.78 -15.87
C SER A 198 -12.96 -31.37 -16.08
N LYS A 199 -13.05 -32.63 -16.53
CA LYS A 199 -14.30 -33.43 -16.57
C LYS A 199 -14.86 -33.80 -15.17
N GLY A 200 -14.53 -33.03 -14.12
CA GLY A 200 -14.95 -33.28 -12.75
C GLY A 200 -14.54 -32.14 -11.79
N PHE A 201 -15.36 -31.90 -10.77
CA PHE A 201 -15.30 -30.73 -9.87
C PHE A 201 -14.22 -30.78 -8.77
N LYS A 202 -13.41 -31.84 -8.67
CA LYS A 202 -12.48 -32.05 -7.55
C LYS A 202 -11.12 -31.42 -7.81
N GLY A 203 -11.01 -30.10 -7.65
CA GLY A 203 -9.75 -29.37 -7.77
C GLY A 203 -9.85 -27.83 -7.74
N PHE A 204 -11.06 -27.27 -7.76
CA PHE A 204 -11.28 -25.84 -7.91
C PHE A 204 -11.01 -25.00 -6.66
N HIS A 205 -10.94 -25.60 -5.48
CA HIS A 205 -10.89 -24.83 -4.23
C HIS A 205 -9.67 -23.91 -4.13
N LEU A 206 -8.49 -24.36 -4.57
CA LEU A 206 -7.29 -23.53 -4.54
C LEU A 206 -7.41 -22.33 -5.50
N VAL A 207 -7.91 -22.56 -6.71
CA VAL A 207 -8.09 -21.51 -7.73
C VAL A 207 -9.15 -20.50 -7.29
N GLU A 208 -10.25 -20.98 -6.71
CA GLU A 208 -11.33 -20.15 -6.18
C GLU A 208 -10.84 -19.18 -5.09
N VAL A 209 -10.08 -19.69 -4.12
CA VAL A 209 -9.50 -18.85 -3.05
C VAL A 209 -8.57 -17.79 -3.64
N LEU A 210 -7.77 -18.16 -4.65
CA LEU A 210 -6.80 -17.26 -5.28
C LEU A 210 -7.48 -16.15 -6.10
N VAL A 211 -8.52 -16.50 -6.86
CA VAL A 211 -9.35 -15.52 -7.59
C VAL A 211 -10.06 -14.60 -6.61
N ARG A 212 -10.64 -15.14 -5.53
CA ARG A 212 -11.34 -14.36 -4.52
C ARG A 212 -10.43 -13.35 -3.85
N ASP A 213 -9.21 -13.75 -3.48
CA ASP A 213 -8.21 -12.87 -2.88
C ASP A 213 -7.81 -11.73 -3.83
N GLN A 214 -7.56 -12.07 -5.10
CA GLN A 214 -7.20 -11.08 -6.13
C GLN A 214 -8.32 -10.08 -6.40
N VAL A 215 -9.58 -10.53 -6.47
CA VAL A 215 -10.74 -9.66 -6.68
C VAL A 215 -10.97 -8.74 -5.49
N ILE A 216 -10.88 -9.25 -4.25
CA ILE A 216 -11.01 -8.41 -3.05
C ILE A 216 -9.92 -7.34 -3.04
N TYR A 217 -8.67 -7.72 -3.32
CA TYR A 217 -7.54 -6.79 -3.35
C TYR A 217 -7.72 -5.70 -4.43
N PHE A 218 -8.17 -6.08 -5.63
CA PHE A 218 -8.46 -5.13 -6.70
C PHE A 218 -9.61 -4.18 -6.32
N MET A 219 -10.68 -4.69 -5.72
CA MET A 219 -11.82 -3.87 -5.26
C MET A 219 -11.41 -2.86 -4.19
N VAL A 220 -10.60 -3.28 -3.20
CA VAL A 220 -10.07 -2.37 -2.17
C VAL A 220 -9.22 -1.28 -2.81
N THR A 221 -8.31 -1.66 -3.72
CA THR A 221 -7.46 -0.69 -4.44
C THR A 221 -8.29 0.29 -5.28
N CYS A 222 -9.34 -0.17 -5.96
CA CYS A 222 -10.24 0.69 -6.74
C CYS A 222 -11.06 1.65 -5.87
N VAL A 223 -11.57 1.19 -4.72
CA VAL A 223 -12.28 2.04 -3.78
C VAL A 223 -11.36 3.12 -3.21
N GLU A 224 -10.13 2.73 -2.84
CA GLU A 224 -9.13 3.66 -2.33
C GLU A 224 -8.76 4.71 -3.40
N TRP A 225 -8.62 4.30 -4.66
CA TRP A 225 -8.38 5.24 -5.76
C TRP A 225 -9.52 6.23 -5.94
N ASN A 226 -10.77 5.77 -5.86
CA ASN A 226 -11.95 6.64 -5.97
C ASN A 226 -12.06 7.63 -4.80
N ASN A 227 -11.67 7.22 -3.59
CA ASN A 227 -11.70 8.04 -2.38
C ASN A 227 -10.49 9.00 -2.28
N GLY A 228 -9.33 8.58 -2.77
CA GLY A 228 -8.03 9.27 -2.66
C GLY A 228 -7.88 10.47 -3.59
N GLY A 229 -8.79 10.67 -4.56
CA GLY A 229 -8.83 11.88 -5.37
C GLY A 229 -9.09 13.16 -4.55
N ALA A 230 -9.57 13.07 -3.30
CA ALA A 230 -9.94 14.22 -2.48
C ALA A 230 -9.14 14.38 -1.16
N ARG A 231 -8.33 13.39 -0.75
CA ARG A 231 -7.58 13.47 0.52
C ARG A 231 -6.11 13.17 0.28
N LYS A 232 -5.26 14.13 0.68
CA LYS A 232 -3.80 14.01 0.72
C LYS A 232 -3.43 12.66 1.33
N PHE A 233 -2.42 12.04 0.73
CA PHE A 233 -1.78 10.81 1.18
C PHE A 233 -1.46 10.86 2.68
N GLU A 234 -2.38 10.38 3.51
CA GLU A 234 -2.07 9.93 4.86
C GLU A 234 -1.74 8.43 4.78
N PRO A 235 -0.69 7.96 5.48
CA PRO A 235 -0.24 6.59 5.39
C PRO A 235 -1.34 5.61 5.80
N PHE A 236 -1.75 4.76 4.85
CA PHE A 236 -2.55 3.53 4.95
C PHE A 236 -3.31 3.37 6.28
N VAL A 237 -4.44 4.09 6.44
CA VAL A 237 -5.38 3.85 7.53
C VAL A 237 -6.34 2.73 7.11
N PRO A 238 -6.37 1.58 7.79
CA PRO A 238 -7.20 0.45 7.40
C PRO A 238 -8.70 0.77 7.39
N ALA A 239 -9.41 0.24 6.39
CA ALA A 239 -10.80 0.54 6.03
C ALA A 239 -11.86 0.35 7.13
N TRP A 240 -11.54 -0.32 8.26
CA TRP A 240 -12.47 -0.48 9.38
C TRP A 240 -12.80 0.83 10.11
N LYS A 241 -11.98 1.89 9.95
CA LYS A 241 -12.26 3.20 10.54
C LYS A 241 -13.58 3.80 10.03
N TYR A 242 -14.01 3.47 8.81
CA TYR A 242 -15.28 3.94 8.23
C TYR A 242 -16.50 3.13 8.69
N ALA A 243 -16.30 1.95 9.29
CA ALA A 243 -17.39 1.13 9.81
C ALA A 243 -17.84 1.55 11.22
N ILE A 244 -17.02 2.34 11.94
CA ILE A 244 -17.29 2.75 13.33
C ILE A 244 -18.00 4.11 13.38
N ASP A 245 -17.78 5.01 12.42
CA ASP A 245 -18.48 6.31 12.36
C ASP A 245 -19.93 6.22 11.83
N GLN A 246 -20.38 5.03 11.41
CA GLN A 246 -21.77 4.78 10.97
C GLN A 246 -22.58 3.93 11.94
N SER A 247 -22.04 3.61 13.13
CA SER A 247 -22.72 2.86 14.21
C SER A 247 -22.76 3.66 15.50
#